data_AF-A0A0N1BMP1-F1
#
_entry.id   AF-A0A0N1BMP1-F1
#
_cell.length_a   1.000
_cell.length_b   1.000
_cell.length_c   1.000
_cell.angle_alpha   90.00
_cell.angle_beta   90.00
_cell.angle_gamma   90.00
#
_symmetry.space_group_name_H-M   'P 1'
#
loop_
_entity.id
_entity.type
_entity.pdbx_description
1 polymer ?
#
loop_
_entity_poly.entity_id
_entity_poly.type
_entity_poly.pdbx_seq_one_letter_code
_entity_poly.pdbx_strand_id
1 'polypeptide(L)'
;MLHGANSTLFAAVHRDGPALRRLAGLLGFVGLTVALSALAGRGWALGFLAASTAFVFYFHAVWLPNHGVNGWTGEPRDRFLSLTRRKNRV
;
A
#
# COMPACT_ATOMS: atom_id res chain seq x y z
N MET A 1 -23.96 13.46 -4.20
CA MET A 1 -23.70 13.53 -2.74
C MET A 1 -23.74 12.08 -2.23
N LEU A 2 -22.66 11.31 -2.13
CA LEU A 2 -21.40 11.49 -1.41
C LEU A 2 -20.24 11.00 -2.30
N HIS A 3 -19.32 11.90 -2.68
CA HIS A 3 -18.18 11.58 -3.52
C HIS A 3 -17.06 10.91 -2.68
N GLY A 4 -16.80 9.63 -2.95
CA GLY A 4 -15.45 9.09 -3.19
C GLY A 4 -14.30 9.44 -2.22
N ALA A 5 -14.52 9.41 -0.91
CA ALA A 5 -13.47 9.70 0.08
C ALA A 5 -12.41 8.57 0.24
N ASN A 6 -12.62 7.39 -0.35
CA ASN A 6 -11.85 6.19 0.02
C ASN A 6 -10.73 5.81 -0.95
N SER A 7 -10.56 6.53 -2.06
CA SER A 7 -9.43 6.36 -3.00
C SER A 7 -8.55 7.60 -3.11
N THR A 8 -8.81 8.63 -2.29
CA THR A 8 -8.16 9.94 -2.38
C THR A 8 -6.72 9.91 -1.90
N LEU A 9 -6.31 9.04 -0.96
CA LEU A 9 -4.91 8.99 -0.53
C LEU A 9 -4.00 8.46 -1.64
N PHE A 10 -4.37 7.33 -2.25
CA PHE A 10 -3.63 6.73 -3.36
C PHE A 10 -3.73 7.61 -4.62
N ALA A 11 -4.92 8.14 -4.93
CA ALA A 11 -5.11 9.03 -6.07
C ALA A 11 -4.42 10.39 -5.89
N ALA A 12 -4.41 11.00 -4.70
CA ALA A 12 -3.69 12.26 -4.46
C ALA A 12 -2.17 12.09 -4.49
N VAL A 13 -1.66 10.93 -4.02
CA VAL A 13 -0.24 10.56 -4.20
C VAL A 13 0.09 10.31 -5.68
N HIS A 14 -0.88 9.87 -6.49
CA HIS A 14 -0.68 9.51 -7.89
C HIS A 14 -0.97 10.62 -8.90
N ARG A 15 -1.81 11.60 -8.56
CA ARG A 15 -2.24 12.66 -9.48
C ARG A 15 -1.19 13.77 -9.62
N ASP A 16 -0.50 14.12 -8.52
CA ASP A 16 0.48 15.23 -8.49
C ASP A 16 1.63 15.05 -7.46
N GLY A 17 1.92 13.82 -7.01
CA GLY A 17 3.01 13.60 -6.06
C GLY A 17 4.37 13.96 -6.70
N PRO A 18 5.14 14.95 -6.21
CA PRO A 18 6.42 15.29 -6.81
C PRO A 18 7.29 14.04 -6.80
N ALA A 19 7.82 13.64 -7.95
CA ALA A 19 8.66 12.44 -8.09
C ALA A 19 9.76 12.39 -7.01
N LEU A 20 10.21 13.56 -6.57
CA LEU A 20 11.14 13.75 -5.46
C LEU A 20 10.66 13.18 -4.12
N ARG A 21 9.38 13.25 -3.75
CA ARG A 21 8.86 12.65 -2.50
C ARG A 21 8.88 11.12 -2.56
N ARG A 22 8.61 10.53 -3.72
CA ARG A 22 8.73 9.09 -3.93
C ARG A 22 10.19 8.64 -3.86
N LEU A 23 11.07 9.39 -4.52
CA LEU A 23 12.51 9.16 -4.47
C LEU A 23 13.07 9.31 -3.05
N ALA A 24 12.66 10.35 -2.32
CA ALA A 24 13.07 10.57 -0.93
C ALA A 24 12.60 9.43 -0.02
N GLY A 25 11.39 8.90 -0.22
CA GLY A 25 10.91 7.72 0.49
C GLY A 25 11.77 6.48 0.21
N LEU A 26 12.12 6.24 -1.07
CA LEU A 26 12.98 5.12 -1.46
C LEU A 26 14.40 5.27 -0.89
N LEU A 27 15.02 6.45 -1.06
CA LEU A 27 16.34 6.74 -0.52
C LEU A 27 16.36 6.67 1.00
N GLY A 28 15.29 7.12 1.68
CA GLY A 28 15.14 7.00 3.12
C GLY A 28 15.08 5.54 3.57
N PHE A 29 14.30 4.70 2.88
CA PHE A 29 14.21 3.27 3.17
C PHE A 29 15.55 2.54 2.94
N VAL A 30 16.21 2.82 1.82
CA VAL A 30 17.54 2.27 1.49
C VAL A 30 18.58 2.75 2.51
N GLY A 31 18.62 4.04 2.78
CA GLY A 31 19.53 4.66 3.74
C GLY A 31 19.35 4.09 5.15
N LEU A 32 18.11 3.89 5.60
CA LEU A 32 17.82 3.24 6.87
C LEU A 32 18.32 1.80 6.90
N THR A 33 18.08 1.03 5.83
CA THR A 33 18.53 -0.37 5.75
C THR A 33 20.06 -0.46 5.77
N VAL A 34 20.74 0.42 5.04
CA VAL A 34 22.21 0.53 5.03
C VAL A 34 22.73 0.95 6.40
N ALA A 35 22.11 1.95 7.04
CA ALA A 35 22.48 2.41 8.38
C ALA A 35 22.32 1.30 9.42
N LEU A 36 21.21 0.54 9.39
CA LEU A 36 21.01 -0.63 10.25
C LEU A 36 22.10 -1.68 10.01
N SER A 37 22.45 -1.94 8.75
CA SER A 37 23.50 -2.88 8.42
C SER A 37 24.88 -2.42 8.92
N ALA A 38 25.16 -1.11 8.84
CA ALA A 38 26.46 -0.54 9.19
C ALA A 38 26.63 -0.37 10.71
N LEU A 39 25.56 0.01 11.43
CA LEU A 39 25.60 0.34 12.86
C LEU A 39 25.25 -0.84 13.76
N ALA A 40 24.24 -1.62 13.39
CA ALA A 40 23.75 -2.76 14.18
C ALA A 40 24.15 -4.12 13.60
N GLY A 41 24.65 -4.13 12.35
CA GLY A 41 25.11 -5.34 11.65
C GLY A 41 24.05 -5.94 10.73
N ARG A 42 24.49 -6.92 9.92
CA ARG A 42 23.66 -7.51 8.84
C ARG A 42 22.38 -8.17 9.33
N GLY A 43 22.41 -8.78 10.53
CA GLY A 43 21.23 -9.44 11.11
C GLY A 43 20.06 -8.49 11.32
N TRP A 44 20.33 -7.26 11.78
CA TRP A 44 19.30 -6.24 11.99
C TRP A 44 18.74 -5.70 10.69
N ALA A 45 19.58 -5.49 9.68
CA ALA A 45 19.10 -5.08 8.35
C ALA A 45 18.18 -6.15 7.73
N LEU A 46 18.57 -7.42 7.80
CA LEU A 46 17.75 -8.53 7.30
C LEU A 46 16.46 -8.71 8.09
N GLY A 47 16.52 -8.58 9.42
CA GLY A 47 15.34 -8.63 10.28
C GLY A 47 14.36 -7.49 9.96
N PHE A 48 14.87 -6.28 9.75
CA PHE A 48 14.06 -5.13 9.32
C PHE A 48 13.40 -5.35 7.95
N LEU A 49 14.14 -5.87 6.97
CA LEU A 49 13.58 -6.21 5.66
C LEU A 49 12.51 -7.29 5.76
N ALA A 50 12.78 -8.37 6.51
CA ALA A 50 11.82 -9.45 6.73
C ALA A 50 10.54 -8.95 7.40
N ALA A 51 10.66 -8.12 8.44
CA ALA A 51 9.52 -7.51 9.13
C ALA A 51 8.71 -6.59 8.20
N SER A 52 9.38 -5.76 7.39
CA SER A 52 8.74 -4.88 6.42
C SER A 52 7.96 -5.68 5.37
N THR A 53 8.55 -6.74 4.85
CA THR A 53 7.90 -7.65 3.89
C THR A 53 6.70 -8.35 4.53
N ALA A 54 6.85 -8.89 5.73
CA ALA A 54 5.77 -9.54 6.47
C ALA A 54 4.60 -8.58 6.72
N PHE A 55 4.89 -7.31 7.07
CA PHE A 55 3.88 -6.27 7.24
C PHE A 55 3.09 -6.02 5.94
N VAL A 56 3.78 -5.90 4.80
CA VAL A 56 3.11 -5.72 3.49
C VAL A 56 2.20 -6.91 3.18
N PHE A 57 2.68 -8.14 3.39
CA PHE A 57 1.88 -9.34 3.18
C PHE A 57 0.66 -9.40 4.10
N TYR A 58 0.83 -9.13 5.39
CA TYR A 58 -0.29 -9.05 6.33
C TYR A 58 -1.31 -8.01 5.87
N PHE A 59 -0.84 -6.85 5.44
CA PHE A 59 -1.71 -5.77 5.00
C PHE A 59 -2.52 -6.16 3.75
N HIS A 60 -1.90 -6.82 2.78
CA HIS A 60 -2.56 -7.23 1.52
C HIS A 60 -3.42 -8.48 1.67
N ALA A 61 -2.98 -9.47 2.44
CA ALA A 61 -3.68 -10.74 2.56
C ALA A 61 -4.78 -10.73 3.64
N VAL A 62 -4.62 -9.92 4.69
CA VAL A 62 -5.49 -9.96 5.87
C VAL A 62 -6.20 -8.63 6.06
N TRP A 63 -5.46 -7.54 6.23
CA TRP A 63 -6.05 -6.27 6.63
C TRP A 63 -6.95 -5.68 5.53
N LEU A 64 -6.46 -5.54 4.30
CA LEU A 64 -7.21 -4.96 3.17
C LEU A 64 -8.52 -5.75 2.89
N PRO A 65 -8.49 -7.09 2.73
CA PRO A 65 -9.71 -7.87 2.53
C PRO A 65 -10.72 -7.72 3.67
N ASN A 66 -10.25 -7.71 4.92
CA ASN A 66 -11.12 -7.52 6.09
C ASN A 66 -11.80 -6.14 6.11
N HIS A 67 -11.23 -5.14 5.42
CA HIS A 67 -11.80 -3.79 5.30
C HIS A 67 -12.58 -3.60 3.98
N GLY A 68 -12.91 -4.69 3.29
CA GLY A 68 -13.71 -4.64 2.06
C GLY A 68 -12.95 -4.09 0.86
N VAL A 69 -11.61 -4.06 0.90
CA VAL A 69 -10.75 -3.68 -0.23
C VAL A 69 -10.06 -4.92 -0.75
N ASN A 70 -10.06 -5.13 -2.07
CA ASN A 70 -9.33 -6.24 -2.65
C ASN A 70 -7.82 -6.08 -2.36
N GLY A 71 -7.23 -7.08 -1.71
CA GLY A 71 -5.82 -7.06 -1.32
C GLY A 71 -4.80 -7.00 -2.45
N TRP A 72 -5.20 -7.36 -3.68
CA TRP A 72 -4.33 -7.38 -4.85
C TRP A 72 -4.54 -6.14 -5.74
N THR A 73 -5.79 -5.81 -6.05
CA THR A 73 -6.14 -4.71 -6.95
C THR A 73 -6.38 -3.38 -6.24
N GLY A 74 -6.54 -3.40 -4.92
CA GLY A 74 -6.91 -2.22 -4.13
C GLY A 74 -8.33 -1.72 -4.38
N GLU A 75 -9.17 -2.47 -5.09
CA GLU A 75 -10.52 -2.01 -5.43
C GLU A 75 -11.54 -2.28 -4.30
N PRO A 76 -12.38 -1.29 -3.92
CA PRO A 76 -13.44 -1.50 -2.93
C PRO A 76 -14.49 -2.51 -3.42
N ARG A 77 -14.83 -3.48 -2.56
CA ARG A 77 -15.82 -4.54 -2.81
C ARG A 77 -17.19 -3.99 -3.19
N ASP A 78 -17.63 -2.92 -2.56
CA ASP A 78 -18.93 -2.30 -2.83
C ASP A 78 -19.03 -1.74 -4.25
N ARG A 79 -17.91 -1.21 -4.78
CA ARG A 79 -17.82 -0.76 -6.17
C ARG A 79 -17.92 -1.94 -7.14
N PHE A 80 -17.20 -3.03 -6.86
CA PHE A 80 -17.28 -4.25 -7.66
C PHE A 80 -18.71 -4.84 -7.69
N LEU A 81 -19.37 -4.91 -6.53
CA LEU A 81 -20.75 -5.42 -6.41
C LEU A 81 -21.76 -4.52 -7.12
N SER A 82 -21.62 -3.19 -7.05
CA SER A 82 -22.52 -2.25 -7.73
C SER A 82 -22.42 -2.33 -9.26
N LEU A 83 -21.21 -2.47 -9.81
CA LEU A 83 -21.00 -2.70 -11.25
C LEU A 83 -21.61 -4.02 -11.71
N THR A 84 -21.41 -5.10 -10.94
CA THR A 84 -21.98 -6.42 -11.24
C THR A 84 -23.51 -6.39 -11.17
N ARG A 85 -24.08 -5.76 -10.15
CA ARG A 85 -25.53 -5.60 -10.01
C ARG A 85 -26.13 -4.78 -11.16
N ARG A 86 -25.46 -3.72 -11.61
CA ARG A 86 -25.90 -2.91 -12.76
C ARG A 86 -25.94 -3.75 -14.03
N LYS A 87 -24.90 -4.52 -14.32
CA LYS A 87 -24.82 -5.40 -15.50
C LYS A 87 -25.97 -6.42 -15.53
N ASN A 88 -26.40 -6.97 -14.39
CA ASN A 88 -27.49 -7.95 -14.36
C ASN A 88 -28.90 -7.32 -14.45
N ARG A 89 -29.01 -6.00 -14.52
CA ARG A 89 -30.29 -5.27 -14.59
C ARG A 89 -30.58 -4.70 -15.99
N VAL A 90 -29.69 -4.91 -16.94
CA VAL A 90 -29.82 -4.61 -18.39
C VAL A 90 -29.81 -5.92 -19.15
#